data_AF-A0A3E0ES42-F1
#
_entry.id   AF-A0A3E0ES42-F1
#
_cell.length_a   1.000
_cell.length_b   1.000
_cell.length_c   1.000
_cell.angle_alpha   90.00
_cell.angle_beta   90.00
_cell.angle_gamma   90.00
#
_symmetry.space_group_name_H-M   'P 1'
#
loop_
_entity.id
_entity.type
_entity.pdbx_description
1 polymer ?
#
loop_
_entity_poly.entity_id
_entity_poly.type
_entity_poly.pdbx_seq_one_letter_code
_entity_poly.pdbx_strand_id
1 'polypeptide(L)'
;MNKRIKYAFFICSLFITGLVIGRLGQSYFRFSGYRFLYHTCWITNYILILSSFTWGIINAILVFKEKYNLSKMIICLTVSLLPIIYILIMIGLISMEN
;
A
#
# COMPACT_ATOMS: atom_id res chain seq x y z
N MET A 1 -12.07 4.98 -18.98
CA MET A 1 -10.96 4.48 -18.12
C MET A 1 -11.13 2.99 -17.89
N ASN A 2 -10.13 2.16 -18.20
CA ASN A 2 -10.21 0.70 -18.06
C ASN A 2 -10.44 0.27 -16.60
N LYS A 3 -11.21 -0.81 -16.38
CA LYS A 3 -11.56 -1.30 -15.04
C LYS A 3 -10.30 -1.58 -14.20
N ARG A 4 -9.24 -2.17 -14.78
CA ARG A 4 -7.96 -2.45 -14.10
C ARG A 4 -7.20 -1.21 -13.66
N ILE A 5 -7.27 -0.13 -14.44
CA ILE A 5 -6.65 1.16 -14.08
C ILE A 5 -7.37 1.73 -12.85
N LYS A 6 -8.71 1.65 -12.80
CA LYS A 6 -9.48 2.04 -11.60
C LYS A 6 -9.05 1.25 -10.37
N TYR A 7 -8.86 -0.06 -10.51
CA TYR A 7 -8.36 -0.91 -9.42
C TYR A 7 -6.95 -0.51 -8.97
N ALA A 8 -6.03 -0.22 -9.90
CA ALA A 8 -4.68 0.22 -9.55
C ALA A 8 -4.70 1.53 -8.73
N PHE A 9 -5.52 2.51 -9.14
CA PHE A 9 -5.71 3.75 -8.38
C PHE A 9 -6.34 3.50 -7.00
N PHE A 10 -7.32 2.59 -6.91
CA PHE A 10 -7.93 2.22 -5.64
C PHE A 10 -6.90 1.60 -4.67
N ILE A 11 -6.07 0.68 -5.17
CA ILE A 11 -4.99 0.05 -4.40
C ILE A 11 -4.01 1.11 -3.87
N CYS A 12 -3.58 2.04 -4.73
CA CYS A 12 -2.72 3.14 -4.31
C CYS A 12 -3.39 4.05 -3.28
N SER A 13 -4.68 4.36 -3.43
CA SER A 13 -5.39 5.19 -2.47
C SER A 13 -5.47 4.52 -1.09
N LEU A 14 -5.81 3.23 -1.03
CA LEU A 14 -5.80 2.45 0.21
C LEU A 14 -4.42 2.44 0.87
N PHE A 15 -3.38 2.26 0.07
CA PHE A 15 -2.00 2.24 0.56
C PHE A 15 -1.61 3.59 1.18
N ILE A 16 -1.84 4.70 0.47
CA ILE A 16 -1.55 6.05 0.96
C ILE A 16 -2.36 6.35 2.23
N THR A 17 -3.65 6.01 2.24
CA THR A 17 -4.51 6.20 3.43
C THR A 17 -3.99 5.40 4.62
N GLY A 18 -3.54 4.16 4.42
CA GLY A 18 -2.88 3.35 5.45
C GLY A 18 -1.68 4.08 6.04
N LEU A 19 -0.75 4.53 5.19
CA LEU A 19 0.44 5.27 5.62
C LEU A 19 0.10 6.54 6.41
N VAL A 20 -0.88 7.31 5.95
CA VAL A 20 -1.32 8.53 6.64
C VAL A 20 -1.89 8.19 8.01
N ILE A 21 -2.77 7.19 8.12
CA ILE A 21 -3.35 6.76 9.40
C ILE A 21 -2.26 6.26 10.35
N GLY A 22 -1.31 5.46 9.85
CA GLY A 22 -0.19 4.98 10.66
C GLY A 22 0.66 6.13 11.21
N ARG A 23 0.97 7.12 10.36
CA ARG A 23 1.76 8.30 10.76
C ARG A 23 1.01 9.20 11.74
N LEU A 24 -0.29 9.45 11.51
CA LEU A 24 -1.13 10.20 12.46
C LEU A 24 -1.24 9.48 13.81
N GLY A 25 -1.45 8.16 13.77
CA GLY A 25 -1.41 7.28 14.95
C GLY A 25 -0.14 7.51 15.77
N GLN A 26 1.01 7.42 15.11
CA GLN A 26 2.32 7.55 15.75
C GLN A 26 2.64 8.96 16.24
N SER A 27 2.27 10.00 15.48
CA SER A 27 2.57 11.40 15.82
C SER A 27 1.68 11.96 16.93
N TYR A 28 0.39 11.64 16.93
CA TYR A 28 -0.56 12.29 17.85
C TYR A 28 -0.94 11.41 19.03
N PHE A 29 -0.97 10.08 18.86
CA PHE A 29 -1.57 9.19 19.86
C PHE A 29 -0.57 8.34 20.63
N ARG A 30 0.69 8.22 20.16
CA ARG A 30 1.72 7.34 20.78
C ARG A 30 2.00 7.68 22.26
N PHE A 31 2.03 8.97 22.60
CA PHE A 31 2.31 9.45 23.96
C PHE A 31 1.11 10.15 24.61
N SER A 32 -0.06 10.08 23.97
CA SER A 32 -1.29 10.63 24.52
C SER A 32 -1.91 9.68 25.55
N GLY A 33 -2.77 10.19 26.43
CA GLY A 33 -3.61 9.35 27.30
C GLY A 33 -4.55 8.40 26.54
N TYR A 34 -4.74 8.61 25.24
CA TYR A 34 -5.62 7.84 24.36
C TYR A 34 -4.89 6.69 23.67
N ARG A 35 -4.22 5.82 24.44
CA ARG A 35 -3.43 4.69 23.92
C ARG A 35 -4.25 3.72 23.05
N PHE A 36 -5.56 3.61 23.31
CA PHE A 36 -6.48 2.82 22.49
C PHE A 36 -6.56 3.32 21.04
N LEU A 37 -6.53 4.64 20.82
CA LEU A 37 -6.54 5.23 19.48
C LEU A 37 -5.23 4.91 18.72
N TYR A 38 -4.09 4.91 19.41
CA TYR A 38 -2.83 4.47 18.82
C TYR A 38 -2.90 3.02 18.32
N HIS A 39 -3.36 2.08 19.15
CA HIS A 39 -3.51 0.68 18.75
C HIS A 39 -4.50 0.51 17.59
N THR A 40 -5.62 1.25 17.62
CA THR A 40 -6.61 1.22 16.54
C THR A 40 -6.01 1.72 15.22
N CYS A 41 -5.35 2.88 15.22
CA CYS A 41 -4.67 3.41 14.04
C CYS A 41 -3.60 2.45 13.51
N TRP A 42 -2.85 1.79 14.40
CA TRP A 42 -1.81 0.84 14.03
C TRP A 42 -2.39 -0.43 13.38
N ILE A 43 -3.45 -1.01 13.96
CA ILE A 43 -4.16 -2.16 13.39
C ILE A 43 -4.78 -1.79 12.04
N THR A 44 -5.46 -0.64 11.95
CA THR A 44 -6.06 -0.17 10.70
C THR A 44 -5.01 0.04 9.61
N ASN A 45 -3.85 0.62 9.96
CA ASN A 45 -2.73 0.77 9.03
C ASN A 45 -2.28 -0.59 8.48
N TYR A 46 -2.07 -1.60 9.33
CA TYR A 46 -1.70 -2.93 8.85
C TYR A 46 -2.74 -3.56 7.95
N ILE A 47 -4.02 -3.49 8.32
CA ILE A 47 -5.11 -4.03 7.50
C ILE A 47 -5.12 -3.37 6.12
N LEU A 48 -4.97 -2.04 6.06
CA LEU A 48 -4.95 -1.30 4.80
C LEU A 48 -3.73 -1.64 3.95
N ILE A 49 -2.53 -1.71 4.54
CA ILE A 49 -1.31 -2.09 3.83
C ILE A 49 -1.43 -3.52 3.29
N LEU A 50 -1.85 -4.48 4.12
CA LEU A 50 -1.95 -5.89 3.74
C LEU A 50 -3.04 -6.12 2.69
N SER A 51 -4.15 -5.38 2.77
CA SER A 51 -5.18 -5.36 1.73
C SER A 51 -4.65 -4.76 0.43
N SER A 52 -3.91 -3.65 0.48
CA SER A 52 -3.32 -3.06 -0.72
C SER A 52 -2.31 -3.99 -1.39
N PHE A 53 -1.56 -4.77 -0.61
CA PHE A 53 -0.60 -5.75 -1.10
C PHE A 53 -1.29 -6.92 -1.83
N THR A 54 -2.26 -7.54 -1.17
CA THR A 54 -3.02 -8.66 -1.73
C THR A 54 -3.73 -8.26 -3.03
N TRP A 55 -4.41 -7.11 -3.03
CA TRP A 55 -5.05 -6.59 -4.24
C TRP A 55 -4.04 -6.15 -5.31
N GLY A 56 -2.89 -5.62 -4.93
CA GLY A 56 -1.77 -5.28 -5.82
C GLY A 56 -1.28 -6.48 -6.63
N ILE A 57 -1.02 -7.61 -5.96
CA ILE A 57 -0.59 -8.86 -6.61
C ILE A 57 -1.68 -9.39 -7.53
N ILE A 58 -2.92 -9.46 -7.05
CA ILE A 58 -4.06 -9.94 -7.86
C ILE A 58 -4.19 -9.08 -9.13
N ASN A 59 -4.13 -7.75 -9.00
CA ASN A 59 -4.25 -6.86 -10.14
C ASN A 59 -3.06 -7.01 -11.11
N ALA A 60 -1.84 -7.18 -10.61
CA ALA A 60 -0.66 -7.42 -11.43
C ALA A 60 -0.77 -8.72 -12.26
N ILE A 61 -1.19 -9.83 -11.64
CA ILE A 61 -1.42 -11.12 -12.33
C ILE A 61 -2.49 -10.97 -13.41
N LEU A 62 -3.58 -10.27 -13.12
CA LEU A 62 -4.68 -10.07 -14.06
C LEU A 62 -4.29 -9.17 -15.24
N VAL A 63 -3.50 -8.13 -15.00
CA VAL A 63 -2.96 -7.26 -16.05
C VAL A 63 -2.03 -8.04 -16.97
N PHE A 64 -1.23 -8.96 -16.44
CA PHE A 64 -0.30 -9.78 -17.23
C PHE A 64 -1.03 -10.78 -18.17
N LYS A 65 -2.25 -11.19 -17.80
CA LYS A 65 -3.08 -12.10 -18.62
C LYS A 65 -3.87 -11.39 -19.72
N GLU A 66 -4.04 -10.09 -19.65
CA GLU A 66 -4.81 -9.29 -20.63
C GLU A 66 -3.87 -8.69 -21.70
N LYS A 67 -4.31 -8.64 -22.97
CA LYS A 67 -3.57 -7.96 -24.05
C LYS A 67 -3.69 -6.44 -23.90
N TYR A 68 -2.78 -5.85 -23.13
CA TYR A 68 -2.63 -4.40 -23.02
C TYR A 68 -1.59 -3.83 -23.98
N ASN A 69 -1.77 -2.57 -24.37
CA ASN A 69 -0.65 -1.79 -24.93
C ASN A 69 0.45 -1.68 -23.86
N LEU A 70 1.69 -1.89 -24.29
CA LEU A 70 2.88 -2.01 -23.43
C LEU A 70 2.99 -0.86 -22.42
N SER A 71 2.75 0.39 -22.85
CA SER A 71 2.77 1.57 -21.97
C SER A 71 1.71 1.52 -20.85
N LYS A 72 0.49 1.05 -21.14
CA LYS A 72 -0.59 0.94 -20.14
C LYS A 72 -0.35 -0.23 -19.20
N MET A 73 0.25 -1.31 -19.69
CA MET A 73 0.66 -2.46 -18.88
C MET A 73 1.70 -2.04 -17.84
N ILE A 74 2.74 -1.31 -18.27
CA ILE A 74 3.80 -0.81 -17.39
C ILE A 74 3.21 0.09 -16.29
N ILE A 75 2.38 1.09 -16.64
CA ILE A 75 1.77 1.98 -15.65
C ILE A 75 0.92 1.20 -14.65
N CYS A 76 0.14 0.22 -15.11
CA CYS A 76 -0.74 -0.53 -14.21
C CYS A 76 0.07 -1.47 -13.29
N LEU A 77 1.16 -2.06 -13.78
CA LEU A 77 2.09 -2.85 -12.98
C LEU A 77 2.83 -1.99 -11.96
N THR A 78 3.41 -0.85 -12.35
CA THR A 78 4.15 0.02 -11.43
C THR A 78 3.28 0.55 -10.30
N VAL A 79 2.05 0.98 -10.62
CA VAL A 79 1.07 1.44 -9.61
C VAL A 79 0.64 0.31 -8.68
N SER A 80 0.44 -0.91 -9.21
CA SER A 80 0.03 -2.06 -8.39
C SER A 80 1.17 -2.62 -7.51
N LEU A 81 2.41 -2.45 -7.95
CA LEU A 81 3.61 -2.91 -7.24
C LEU A 81 4.18 -1.87 -6.27
N LEU A 82 3.69 -0.62 -6.32
CA LEU A 82 4.12 0.47 -5.44
C LEU A 82 4.15 0.08 -3.94
N PRO A 83 3.12 -0.60 -3.38
CA PRO A 83 3.14 -1.04 -1.99
C PRO A 83 4.26 -2.05 -1.69
N ILE A 84 4.55 -2.92 -2.65
CA ILE A 84 5.59 -3.96 -2.53
C ILE A 84 6.97 -3.30 -2.49
N ILE A 85 7.21 -2.38 -3.42
CA ILE A 85 8.48 -1.64 -3.51
C ILE A 85 8.72 -0.89 -2.19
N TYR A 86 7.70 -0.24 -1.64
CA TYR A 86 7.82 0.47 -0.37
C TYR A 86 8.23 -0.47 0.79
N ILE A 87 7.58 -1.63 0.92
CA ILE A 87 7.93 -2.60 1.98
C ILE A 87 9.37 -3.09 1.81
N LEU A 88 9.79 -3.41 0.59
CA LEU A 88 11.16 -3.86 0.31
C LEU A 88 12.20 -2.79 0.69
N ILE A 89 11.93 -1.52 0.39
CA ILE A 89 12.79 -0.40 0.80
C ILE A 89 12.87 -0.31 2.32
N MET A 90 11.73 -0.38 3.02
CA MET A 90 11.69 -0.28 4.48
C MET A 90 12.45 -1.43 5.16
N ILE A 91 12.26 -2.67 4.69
CA ILE A 91 13.00 -3.83 5.21
C ILE A 91 14.50 -3.67 4.93
N GLY A 92 14.87 -3.26 3.71
CA GLY A 92 16.26 -3.03 3.34
C GLY A 92 16.94 -1.98 4.24
N LEU A 93 16.27 -0.86 4.50
CA LEU A 93 16.78 0.18 5.40
C LEU A 93 16.97 -0.34 6.83
N ILE A 94 16.00 -1.07 7.37
CA ILE A 94 16.10 -1.65 8.72
C ILE A 94 17.24 -2.67 8.80
N SER A 95 17.45 -3.48 7.77
CA SER A 95 18.56 -4.45 7.72
C SER A 95 19.94 -3.80 7.58
N MET A 96 20.03 -2.54 7.13
CA MET A 96 21.31 -1.82 7.05
C MET A 96 21.67 -1.07 8.35
N GLU A 97 20.70 -0.84 9.24
CA GLU A 97 20.92 -0.23 10.56
C GLU A 97 21.36 -1.22 11.65
N ASN A 98 21.18 -2.53 11.43
CA ASN A 98 21.62 -3.61 12.34
C ASN A 98 22.96 -4.21 11.93
#